data_AF-A0A2N1PFK2-F1
#
_entry.id   AF-A0A2N1PFK2-F1
#
_cell.length_a   1.000
_cell.length_b   1.000
_cell.length_c   1.000
_cell.angle_alpha   90.00
_cell.angle_beta   90.00
_cell.angle_gamma   90.00
#
_symmetry.space_group_name_H-M   'P 1'
#
loop_
_entity.id
_entity.type
_entity.pdbx_description
1 polymer ?
#
loop_
_entity_poly.entity_id
_entity_poly.type
_entity_poly.pdbx_seq_one_letter_code
_entity_poly.pdbx_strand_id
1 'polypeptide(L)'
;MLDWLRSLTPETIIIFTALATIFTMTIFTLIRLRRIASRVGEQEFYINESLLEIDGQPYINLTIINKAFSTNHINVVGVELRNISHPIEEKVVMIAPRSKHQTRFNLNDLKPFIFQNRKKYRAFRIYVENEIGLRKSIKPKVNNKFMKRQFKKLQKAERIEKKRLRFESGQYNFLERTGLIIGLLFRPFIKLKRHMALSTNKALRESEIRRMQKKEHDAIKYKLDQDEFELNEIRIREQAIKENRTRELEL
;
A
#
# COMPACT_ATOMS: atom_id res chain seq x y z
N MET A 1 42.87 -23.52 -35.78
CA MET A 1 42.41 -22.12 -35.76
C MET A 1 43.46 -21.16 -35.20
N LEU A 2 44.16 -21.48 -34.11
CA LEU A 2 45.29 -20.68 -33.59
C LEU A 2 46.54 -20.69 -34.49
N ASP A 3 46.79 -21.78 -35.23
CA ASP A 3 47.97 -21.86 -36.12
C ASP A 3 47.87 -20.93 -37.33
N TRP A 4 46.66 -20.67 -37.82
CA TRP A 4 46.42 -19.69 -38.88
C TRP A 4 46.77 -18.26 -38.44
N LEU A 5 46.52 -17.94 -37.17
CA LEU A 5 46.90 -16.65 -36.59
C LEU A 5 48.41 -16.46 -36.47
N ARG A 6 49.18 -17.56 -36.37
CA ARG A 6 50.65 -17.54 -36.31
C ARG A 6 51.32 -17.43 -37.68
N SER A 7 50.61 -17.77 -38.76
CA SER A 7 51.09 -17.64 -40.15
C SER A 7 50.82 -16.28 -40.79
N LEU A 8 50.15 -15.37 -40.09
CA LEU A 8 49.82 -14.04 -40.60
C LEU A 8 51.04 -13.10 -40.52
N THR A 9 51.31 -12.36 -41.59
CA THR A 9 52.35 -11.33 -41.57
C THR A 9 51.95 -10.20 -40.62
N PRO A 10 52.92 -9.49 -39.99
CA PRO A 10 52.61 -8.37 -39.09
C PRO A 10 51.67 -7.33 -39.71
N GLU A 11 51.82 -7.06 -41.01
CA GLU A 11 50.95 -6.17 -41.78
C GLU A 11 49.49 -6.62 -41.79
N THR A 12 49.24 -7.92 -42.01
CA THR A 12 47.86 -8.44 -42.01
C THR A 12 47.21 -8.35 -40.62
N ILE A 13 47.98 -8.56 -39.54
CA ILE A 13 47.49 -8.39 -38.16
C ILE A 13 47.09 -6.93 -37.89
N ILE A 14 47.91 -5.97 -38.36
CA ILE A 14 47.60 -4.53 -38.25
C ILE A 14 46.33 -4.18 -39.03
N ILE A 15 46.17 -4.71 -40.24
CA ILE A 15 44.97 -4.46 -41.07
C ILE A 15 43.72 -5.02 -40.39
N PHE A 16 43.74 -6.27 -39.90
CA PHE A 16 42.59 -6.88 -39.23
C PHE A 16 42.21 -6.16 -37.93
N THR A 17 43.20 -5.73 -37.14
CA THR A 17 42.94 -4.97 -35.91
C THR A 17 42.37 -3.58 -36.20
N ALA A 18 42.88 -2.87 -37.20
CA ALA A 18 42.32 -1.60 -37.68
C ALA A 18 40.89 -1.74 -38.20
N LEU A 19 40.61 -2.82 -38.94
CA LEU A 19 39.28 -3.09 -39.47
C LEU A 19 38.29 -3.42 -38.34
N ALA A 20 38.72 -4.16 -37.32
CA ALA A 20 37.93 -4.44 -36.13
C ALA A 20 37.63 -3.17 -35.30
N THR A 21 38.58 -2.24 -35.15
CA THR A 21 38.33 -0.96 -34.47
C THR A 21 37.38 -0.07 -35.26
N ILE A 22 37.52 0.00 -36.59
CA ILE A 22 36.56 0.74 -37.44
C ILE A 22 35.15 0.14 -37.33
N PHE A 23 35.05 -1.20 -37.38
CA PHE A 23 33.77 -1.90 -37.27
C PHE A 23 33.08 -1.68 -35.90
N THR A 24 33.84 -1.72 -34.81
CA THR A 24 33.30 -1.44 -33.47
C THR A 24 32.88 0.02 -33.29
N MET A 25 33.65 0.97 -33.83
CA MET A 25 33.28 2.40 -33.88
C MET A 25 32.00 2.64 -34.69
N THR A 26 31.83 1.97 -35.83
CA THR A 26 30.61 2.09 -36.65
C THR A 26 29.40 1.50 -35.93
N ILE A 27 29.53 0.36 -35.27
CA ILE A 27 28.45 -0.18 -34.42
C ILE A 27 28.08 0.82 -33.31
N PHE A 28 29.06 1.40 -32.62
CA PHE A 28 28.80 2.33 -31.53
C PHE A 28 28.08 3.59 -32.01
N THR A 29 28.51 4.15 -33.15
CA THR A 29 27.86 5.33 -33.76
C THR A 29 26.46 5.02 -34.25
N LEU A 30 26.21 3.86 -34.86
CA LEU A 30 24.88 3.41 -35.26
C LEU A 30 23.94 3.24 -34.05
N ILE A 31 24.41 2.64 -32.96
CA ILE A 31 23.64 2.51 -31.71
C ILE A 31 23.28 3.90 -31.16
N ARG A 32 24.23 4.85 -31.19
CA ARG A 32 24.00 6.23 -30.73
C ARG A 32 23.00 6.96 -31.63
N LEU A 33 23.13 6.85 -32.95
CA LEU A 33 22.21 7.45 -33.93
C LEU A 33 20.80 6.89 -33.75
N ARG A 34 20.64 5.57 -33.59
CA ARG A 34 19.34 4.95 -33.32
C ARG A 34 18.67 5.53 -32.07
N ARG A 35 19.43 5.72 -30.97
CA ARG A 35 18.91 6.33 -29.73
C ARG A 35 18.52 7.80 -29.88
N ILE A 36 19.20 8.53 -30.77
CA ILE A 36 18.87 9.93 -31.06
C ILE A 36 17.65 10.01 -31.98
N ALA A 37 17.62 9.19 -33.04
CA ALA A 37 16.49 9.07 -33.95
C ALA A 37 15.22 8.63 -33.20
N SER A 38 15.32 7.71 -32.24
CA SER A 38 14.17 7.33 -31.40
C SER A 38 13.71 8.45 -30.45
N ARG A 39 14.54 9.46 -30.17
CA ARG A 39 14.17 10.61 -29.31
C ARG A 39 13.66 11.81 -30.10
N VAL A 40 14.14 11.96 -31.34
CA VAL A 40 13.85 13.11 -32.21
C VAL A 40 12.76 12.78 -33.22
N GLY A 41 12.79 11.57 -33.80
CA GLY A 41 11.87 11.09 -34.83
C GLY A 41 10.76 10.17 -34.30
N GLU A 42 11.05 9.27 -33.35
CA GLU A 42 9.99 8.51 -32.68
C GLU A 42 9.42 9.38 -31.56
N GLN A 43 8.09 9.51 -31.50
CA GLN A 43 7.39 10.22 -30.44
C GLN A 43 7.54 9.44 -29.12
N GLU A 44 8.73 9.45 -28.52
CA GLU A 44 9.04 8.66 -27.33
C GLU A 44 8.31 9.22 -26.11
N PHE A 45 7.45 8.39 -25.51
CA PHE A 45 6.76 8.69 -24.27
C PHE A 45 7.15 7.71 -23.15
N TYR A 46 6.90 8.09 -21.91
CA TYR A 46 7.07 7.26 -20.72
C TYR A 46 5.76 7.14 -19.98
N ILE A 47 5.58 6.02 -19.31
CA ILE A 47 4.36 5.72 -18.55
C ILE A 47 4.75 5.57 -17.09
N ASN A 48 4.11 6.34 -16.22
CA ASN A 48 4.20 6.19 -14.77
C ASN A 48 2.80 5.89 -14.22
N GLU A 49 2.72 4.94 -13.29
CA GLU A 49 1.48 4.61 -12.59
C GLU A 49 1.52 5.00 -11.11
N SER A 50 0.36 5.40 -10.59
CA SER A 50 0.09 5.42 -9.15
C SER A 50 -1.29 4.85 -8.84
N LEU A 51 -1.48 4.46 -7.58
CA LEU A 51 -2.79 4.11 -7.02
C LEU A 51 -3.32 5.33 -6.28
N LEU A 52 -4.51 5.78 -6.63
CA LEU A 52 -5.23 6.83 -5.92
C LEU A 52 -6.53 6.26 -5.34
N GLU A 53 -6.99 6.87 -4.26
CA GLU A 53 -8.30 6.60 -3.67
C GLU A 53 -9.07 7.91 -3.68
N ILE A 54 -10.22 7.92 -4.35
CA ILE A 54 -11.10 9.08 -4.50
C ILE A 54 -12.49 8.63 -4.06
N ASP A 55 -13.05 9.29 -3.05
CA ASP A 55 -14.38 8.96 -2.49
C ASP A 55 -14.53 7.47 -2.09
N GLY A 56 -13.46 6.90 -1.53
CA GLY A 56 -13.41 5.48 -1.12
C GLY A 56 -13.35 4.48 -2.30
N GLN A 57 -13.27 4.96 -3.53
CA GLN A 57 -13.09 4.12 -4.72
C GLN A 57 -11.63 4.14 -5.20
N PRO A 58 -11.07 2.97 -5.54
CA PRO A 58 -9.69 2.87 -6.00
C PRO A 58 -9.56 3.20 -7.51
N TYR A 59 -8.66 4.11 -7.85
CA TYR A 59 -8.35 4.52 -9.22
C TYR A 59 -6.88 4.24 -9.58
N ILE A 60 -6.63 3.82 -10.83
CA ILE A 60 -5.31 3.87 -11.44
C ILE A 60 -5.12 5.29 -11.99
N ASN A 61 -4.11 5.98 -11.49
CA ASN A 61 -3.69 7.25 -12.07
C ASN A 61 -2.49 6.99 -13.00
N LEU A 62 -2.69 7.22 -14.28
CA LEU A 62 -1.70 7.02 -15.32
C LEU A 62 -1.16 8.38 -15.75
N THR A 63 0.15 8.56 -15.64
CA THR A 63 0.84 9.75 -16.15
C THR A 63 1.65 9.35 -17.38
N ILE A 64 1.26 9.88 -18.53
CA ILE A 64 1.97 9.73 -19.80
C ILE A 64 2.84 10.97 -19.98
N ILE A 65 4.16 10.77 -20.05
CA ILE A 65 5.15 11.85 -20.15
C ILE A 65 5.73 11.83 -21.55
N ASN A 66 5.51 12.89 -22.32
CA ASN A 66 6.15 13.06 -23.61
C ASN A 66 7.59 13.54 -23.40
N LYS A 67 8.57 12.70 -23.78
CA LYS A 67 10.01 13.08 -23.75
C LYS A 67 10.53 13.47 -25.13
N ALA A 68 9.74 13.32 -26.17
CA ALA A 68 10.09 13.78 -27.50
C ALA A 68 10.06 15.32 -27.56
N PHE A 69 10.72 15.86 -28.58
CA PHE A 69 10.68 17.28 -28.93
C PHE A 69 9.48 17.63 -29.84
N SER A 70 8.76 16.61 -30.32
CA SER A 70 7.53 16.74 -31.11
C SER A 70 6.29 16.40 -30.29
N THR A 71 5.12 16.84 -30.78
CA THR A 71 3.81 16.46 -30.22
C THR A 71 3.59 14.96 -30.41
N ASN A 72 2.98 14.33 -29.41
CA ASN A 72 2.66 12.91 -29.44
C ASN A 72 1.14 12.72 -29.42
N HIS A 73 0.64 11.85 -30.28
CA HIS A 73 -0.78 11.56 -30.41
C HIS A 73 -1.01 10.18 -29.81
N ILE A 74 -1.52 10.13 -28.58
CA ILE A 74 -1.88 8.88 -27.92
C ILE A 74 -3.27 8.48 -28.38
N ASN A 75 -3.44 7.28 -28.93
CA ASN A 75 -4.71 6.81 -29.47
C ASN A 75 -5.43 5.88 -28.50
N VAL A 76 -4.69 4.98 -27.86
CA VAL A 76 -5.27 3.94 -27.03
C VAL A 76 -4.53 3.82 -25.70
N VAL A 77 -5.31 3.78 -24.62
CA VAL A 77 -4.86 3.35 -23.31
C VAL A 77 -5.65 2.12 -22.92
N GLY A 78 -4.95 1.05 -22.56
CA GLY A 78 -5.61 -0.22 -22.25
C GLY A 78 -4.86 -1.07 -21.25
N VAL A 79 -5.47 -2.19 -20.90
CA VAL A 79 -4.90 -3.21 -20.02
C VAL A 79 -4.74 -4.52 -20.79
N GLU A 80 -3.58 -5.15 -20.64
CA GLU A 80 -3.29 -6.44 -21.24
C GLU A 80 -3.08 -7.53 -20.18
N LEU A 81 -3.60 -8.71 -20.48
CA LEU A 81 -3.47 -9.94 -19.73
C LEU A 81 -2.86 -11.01 -20.62
N ARG A 82 -1.53 -11.12 -20.62
CA ARG A 82 -0.77 -11.99 -21.53
C ARG A 82 -1.04 -11.60 -23.00
N ASN A 83 -1.92 -12.33 -23.68
CA ASN A 83 -2.19 -12.17 -25.11
C ASN A 83 -3.53 -11.48 -25.39
N ILE A 84 -4.31 -11.16 -24.34
CA ILE A 84 -5.61 -10.50 -24.47
C ILE A 84 -5.45 -9.06 -24.03
N SER A 85 -5.70 -8.13 -24.94
CA SER A 85 -5.75 -6.69 -24.68
C SER A 85 -7.20 -6.23 -24.55
N HIS A 86 -7.43 -5.32 -23.61
CA HIS A 86 -8.71 -4.64 -23.44
C HIS A 86 -8.45 -3.13 -23.44
N PRO A 87 -8.90 -2.40 -24.48
CA PRO A 87 -8.82 -0.95 -24.49
C PRO A 87 -9.75 -0.39 -23.43
N ILE A 88 -9.27 0.59 -22.67
CA ILE A 88 -10.06 1.30 -21.64
C ILE A 88 -10.54 2.63 -22.21
N GLU A 89 -9.65 3.32 -22.94
CA GLU A 89 -9.95 4.58 -23.59
C GLU A 89 -9.33 4.59 -24.98
N GLU A 90 -10.18 4.83 -25.99
CA GLU A 90 -9.81 5.01 -27.39
C GLU A 90 -10.14 6.45 -27.76
N LYS A 91 -9.22 7.36 -27.43
CA LYS A 91 -9.33 8.77 -27.77
C LYS A 91 -7.97 9.30 -28.18
N VAL A 92 -7.96 10.12 -29.22
CA VAL A 92 -6.76 10.81 -29.68
C VAL A 92 -6.48 11.96 -28.71
N VAL A 93 -5.44 11.80 -27.88
CA VAL A 93 -4.96 12.82 -26.95
C VAL A 93 -3.62 13.35 -27.44
N MET A 94 -3.59 14.66 -27.74
CA MET A 94 -2.37 15.36 -28.09
C MET A 94 -1.59 15.76 -26.83
N ILE A 95 -0.36 15.28 -26.72
CA ILE A 95 0.57 15.64 -25.65
C ILE A 95 1.68 16.50 -26.23
N ALA A 96 1.72 17.76 -25.80
CA ALA A 96 2.76 18.71 -26.21
C ALA A 96 4.18 18.19 -25.87
N PRO A 97 5.22 18.69 -26.57
CA PRO A 97 6.61 18.36 -26.26
C PRO A 97 6.93 18.63 -24.78
N ARG A 98 7.73 17.75 -24.17
CA ARG A 98 8.16 17.87 -22.75
C ARG A 98 7.02 17.98 -21.73
N SER A 99 5.78 17.71 -22.12
CA SER A 99 4.60 17.83 -21.27
C SER A 99 4.13 16.47 -20.77
N LYS A 100 3.25 16.50 -19.76
CA LYS A 100 2.64 15.30 -19.18
C LYS A 100 1.13 15.36 -19.33
N HIS A 101 0.54 14.22 -19.62
CA HIS A 101 -0.90 14.00 -19.61
C HIS A 101 -1.25 13.03 -18.49
N GLN A 102 -2.33 13.29 -17.77
CA GLN A 102 -2.81 12.44 -16.69
C GLN A 102 -4.22 11.97 -17.02
N THR A 103 -4.41 10.66 -16.95
CA THR A 103 -5.72 10.02 -17.08
C THR A 103 -5.93 9.08 -15.91
N ARG A 104 -7.19 8.88 -15.53
CA ARG A 104 -7.59 8.11 -14.35
C ARG A 104 -8.63 7.08 -14.75
N PHE A 105 -8.44 5.85 -14.28
CA PHE A 105 -9.34 4.74 -14.57
C PHE A 105 -9.78 4.08 -13.28
N ASN A 106 -11.07 3.78 -13.15
CA ASN A 106 -11.58 3.10 -11.97
C ASN A 106 -11.12 1.63 -11.99
N LEU A 107 -10.53 1.16 -10.89
CA LEU A 107 -10.10 -0.23 -10.78
C LEU A 107 -11.28 -1.19 -10.76
N ASN A 108 -12.46 -0.73 -10.34
CA ASN A 108 -13.66 -1.54 -10.30
C ASN A 108 -14.09 -1.99 -11.70
N ASP A 109 -13.99 -1.10 -12.69
CA ASP A 109 -14.36 -1.38 -14.09
C ASP A 109 -13.44 -2.42 -14.74
N LEU A 110 -12.20 -2.51 -14.23
CA LEU A 110 -11.21 -3.47 -14.70
C LEU A 110 -11.34 -4.85 -14.02
N LYS A 111 -12.07 -4.94 -12.90
CA LYS A 111 -12.22 -6.21 -12.16
C LYS A 111 -12.82 -7.33 -13.02
N PRO A 112 -13.92 -7.11 -13.78
CA PRO A 112 -14.51 -8.15 -14.61
C PRO A 112 -13.48 -8.76 -15.58
N PHE A 113 -12.70 -7.91 -16.26
CA PHE A 113 -11.65 -8.35 -17.19
C PHE A 113 -10.50 -9.07 -16.48
N ILE A 114 -10.00 -8.53 -15.37
CA ILE A 114 -8.83 -9.08 -14.66
C ILE A 114 -9.18 -10.39 -13.94
N PHE A 115 -10.39 -10.50 -13.39
CA PHE A 115 -10.83 -11.65 -12.59
C PHE A 115 -11.55 -12.72 -13.42
N GLN A 116 -11.87 -12.45 -14.69
CA GLN A 116 -12.70 -13.30 -15.56
C GLN A 116 -12.35 -14.78 -15.49
N ASN A 117 -13.25 -15.58 -14.89
CA ASN A 117 -13.19 -17.05 -14.82
C ASN A 117 -11.86 -17.64 -14.30
N ARG A 118 -11.10 -16.91 -13.47
CA ARG A 118 -9.78 -17.38 -13.02
C ARG A 118 -9.81 -17.98 -11.62
N LYS A 119 -9.35 -19.24 -11.52
CA LYS A 119 -9.00 -19.87 -10.23
C LYS A 119 -7.82 -19.17 -9.52
N LYS A 120 -6.98 -18.45 -10.25
CA LYS A 120 -5.76 -17.78 -9.74
C LYS A 120 -5.61 -16.37 -10.32
N TYR A 121 -5.22 -15.42 -9.46
CA TYR A 121 -4.87 -14.06 -9.88
C TYR A 121 -3.70 -14.06 -10.88
N ARG A 122 -3.85 -13.34 -11.98
CA ARG A 122 -2.75 -13.06 -12.92
C ARG A 122 -2.49 -11.56 -12.95
N ALA A 123 -1.21 -11.19 -12.96
CA ALA A 123 -0.83 -9.78 -13.06
C ALA A 123 -1.13 -9.25 -14.47
N PHE A 124 -1.68 -8.05 -14.54
CA PHE A 124 -1.93 -7.33 -15.78
C PHE A 124 -0.81 -6.32 -16.05
N ARG A 125 -0.72 -5.85 -17.30
CA ARG A 125 0.10 -4.71 -17.71
C ARG A 125 -0.80 -3.63 -18.27
N ILE A 126 -0.39 -2.38 -18.16
CA ILE A 126 -1.05 -1.25 -18.79
C ILE A 126 -0.24 -0.95 -20.04
N TYR A 127 -0.93 -0.82 -21.18
CA TYR A 127 -0.30 -0.40 -22.41
C TYR A 127 -0.88 0.93 -22.87
N VAL A 128 -0.03 1.69 -23.54
CA VAL A 128 -0.37 2.95 -24.20
C VAL A 128 0.19 2.85 -25.61
N GLU A 129 -0.61 3.24 -26.58
CA GLU A 129 -0.30 3.17 -28.00
C GLU A 129 -0.53 4.53 -28.64
N ASN A 130 0.45 4.97 -29.44
CA ASN A 130 0.33 6.19 -30.21
C ASN A 130 -0.26 5.94 -31.60
N GLU A 131 -0.49 7.01 -32.35
CA GLU A 131 -1.02 6.95 -33.71
C GLU A 131 -0.16 6.15 -34.70
N ILE A 132 1.15 6.14 -34.48
CA ILE A 132 2.13 5.43 -35.32
C ILE A 132 2.18 3.92 -34.97
N GLY A 133 1.42 3.46 -33.97
CA GLY A 133 1.42 2.07 -33.50
C GLY A 133 2.58 1.71 -32.56
N LEU A 134 3.34 2.70 -32.08
CA LEU A 134 4.33 2.54 -31.02
C LEU A 134 3.62 2.25 -29.70
N ARG A 135 3.69 0.97 -29.30
CA ARG A 135 3.09 0.48 -28.06
C ARG A 135 4.12 0.36 -26.95
N LYS A 136 3.91 1.08 -25.85
CA LYS A 136 4.67 0.89 -24.60
C LYS A 136 3.80 0.23 -23.56
N SER A 137 4.38 -0.73 -22.85
CA SER A 137 3.70 -1.46 -21.78
C SER A 137 4.48 -1.34 -20.47
N ILE A 138 3.75 -1.22 -19.36
CA ILE A 138 4.30 -1.23 -18.01
C ILE A 138 3.55 -2.24 -17.16
N LYS A 139 4.27 -2.91 -16.25
CA LYS A 139 3.68 -3.79 -15.25
C LYS A 139 3.42 -2.98 -13.97
N PRO A 140 2.17 -2.56 -13.70
CA PRO A 140 1.90 -1.67 -12.58
C PRO A 140 2.02 -2.42 -11.26
N LYS A 141 3.12 -2.23 -10.52
CA LYS A 141 3.44 -3.08 -9.35
C LYS A 141 2.45 -2.84 -8.21
N VAL A 142 2.15 -1.57 -7.92
CA VAL A 142 1.27 -1.16 -6.82
C VAL A 142 -0.17 -1.60 -7.09
N ASN A 143 -0.70 -1.28 -8.28
CA ASN A 143 -2.06 -1.66 -8.67
C ASN A 143 -2.24 -3.18 -8.73
N ASN A 144 -1.24 -3.92 -9.22
CA ASN A 144 -1.29 -5.39 -9.17
C ASN A 144 -1.31 -5.95 -7.74
N LYS A 145 -0.56 -5.36 -6.81
CA LYS A 145 -0.57 -5.77 -5.40
C LYS A 145 -1.94 -5.53 -4.77
N PHE A 146 -2.56 -4.39 -5.07
CA PHE A 146 -3.91 -4.06 -4.62
C PHE A 146 -4.95 -5.03 -5.19
N MET A 147 -4.97 -5.23 -6.51
CA MET A 147 -5.93 -6.12 -7.18
C MET A 147 -5.78 -7.57 -6.72
N LYS A 148 -4.56 -8.05 -6.47
CA LYS A 148 -4.34 -9.38 -5.87
C LYS A 148 -4.96 -9.52 -4.48
N ARG A 149 -4.93 -8.47 -3.65
CA ARG A 149 -5.58 -8.47 -2.33
C ARG A 149 -7.11 -8.52 -2.48
N GLN A 150 -7.67 -7.73 -3.38
CA GLN A 150 -9.11 -7.73 -3.67
C GLN A 150 -9.59 -9.09 -4.16
N PHE A 151 -8.86 -9.71 -5.10
CA PHE A 151 -9.15 -11.06 -5.59
C PHE A 151 -9.17 -12.11 -4.47
N LYS A 152 -8.20 -12.07 -3.55
CA LYS A 152 -8.18 -12.98 -2.40
C LYS A 152 -9.36 -12.76 -1.45
N LYS A 153 -9.81 -11.51 -1.26
CA LYS A 153 -11.00 -11.20 -0.45
C LYS A 153 -12.26 -11.79 -1.09
N LEU A 154 -12.44 -11.62 -2.40
CA LEU A 154 -13.55 -12.22 -3.14
C LEU A 154 -13.55 -13.75 -3.03
N GLN A 155 -12.41 -14.40 -3.29
CA GLN A 155 -12.31 -15.86 -3.11
C GLN A 155 -12.62 -16.32 -1.68
N LYS A 156 -12.22 -15.54 -0.66
CA LYS A 156 -12.52 -15.88 0.72
C LYS A 156 -14.03 -15.75 0.99
N ALA A 157 -14.66 -14.70 0.48
CA ALA A 157 -16.11 -14.49 0.59
C ALA A 157 -16.88 -15.63 -0.07
N GLU A 158 -16.54 -15.99 -1.32
CA GLU A 158 -17.15 -17.13 -2.02
C GLU A 158 -16.98 -18.46 -1.26
N ARG A 159 -15.80 -18.69 -0.66
CA ARG A 159 -15.56 -19.89 0.14
C ARG A 159 -16.41 -19.92 1.41
N ILE A 160 -16.61 -18.78 2.06
CA ILE A 160 -17.45 -18.66 3.25
C ILE A 160 -18.91 -18.86 2.88
N GLU A 161 -19.37 -18.26 1.78
CA GLU A 161 -20.72 -18.43 1.27
C GLU A 161 -21.00 -19.88 0.89
N LYS A 162 -20.10 -20.53 0.14
CA LYS A 162 -20.21 -21.96 -0.17
C LYS A 162 -20.24 -22.84 1.08
N LYS A 163 -19.51 -22.47 2.14
CA LYS A 163 -19.56 -23.16 3.43
C LYS A 163 -20.90 -22.94 4.13
N ARG A 164 -21.42 -21.71 4.09
CA ARG A 164 -22.73 -21.35 4.65
C ARG A 164 -23.85 -22.15 3.98
N LEU A 165 -23.87 -22.19 2.64
CA LEU A 165 -24.82 -23.00 1.87
C LEU A 165 -24.73 -24.49 2.20
N ARG A 166 -23.52 -25.04 2.39
CA ARG A 166 -23.34 -26.44 2.85
C ARG A 166 -23.84 -26.67 4.27
N PHE A 167 -23.66 -25.70 5.15
CA PHE A 167 -24.17 -25.77 6.53
C PHE A 167 -25.70 -25.75 6.54
N GLU A 168 -26.32 -24.88 5.75
CA GLU A 168 -27.78 -24.76 5.61
C GLU A 168 -28.39 -26.02 4.96
N SER A 169 -27.72 -26.61 3.96
CA SER A 169 -28.17 -27.85 3.29
C SER A 169 -27.81 -29.15 4.03
N GLY A 170 -26.99 -29.10 5.08
CA GLY A 170 -26.50 -30.28 5.81
C GLY A 170 -25.50 -31.16 5.03
N GLN A 171 -25.12 -30.79 3.81
CA GLN A 171 -24.20 -31.55 2.96
C GLN A 171 -22.74 -31.23 3.29
N TYR A 172 -22.25 -31.76 4.41
CA TYR A 172 -20.86 -31.56 4.86
C TYR A 172 -19.86 -32.48 4.17
N ASN A 173 -18.67 -31.93 3.86
CA ASN A 173 -17.51 -32.73 3.46
C ASN A 173 -16.93 -33.51 4.64
N PHE A 174 -16.22 -34.63 4.40
CA PHE A 174 -15.62 -35.46 5.45
C PHE A 174 -14.80 -34.66 6.49
N LEU A 175 -13.91 -33.77 6.04
CA LEU A 175 -13.11 -32.91 6.93
C LEU A 175 -13.96 -31.89 7.71
N GLU A 176 -15.08 -31.45 7.15
CA GLU A 176 -16.00 -30.54 7.85
C GLU A 176 -16.77 -31.31 8.93
N ARG A 177 -17.14 -32.57 8.68
CA ARG A 177 -17.77 -33.47 9.67
C ARG A 177 -16.82 -33.77 10.83
N THR A 178 -15.58 -34.17 10.55
CA THR A 178 -14.58 -34.42 11.61
C THR A 178 -14.28 -33.14 12.40
N GLY A 179 -14.18 -32.00 11.73
CA GLY A 179 -14.03 -30.69 12.37
C GLY A 179 -15.19 -30.34 13.31
N LEU A 180 -16.43 -30.67 12.95
CA LEU A 180 -17.60 -30.50 13.84
C LEU A 180 -17.52 -31.40 15.08
N ILE A 181 -17.11 -32.66 14.92
CA ILE A 181 -16.93 -33.60 16.05
C ILE A 181 -15.84 -33.10 17.00
N ILE A 182 -14.68 -32.72 16.47
CA ILE A 182 -13.57 -32.15 17.25
C ILE A 182 -14.03 -30.85 17.92
N GLY A 183 -14.74 -29.98 17.21
CA GLY A 183 -15.29 -28.75 17.77
C GLY A 183 -16.27 -29.00 18.92
N LEU A 184 -17.04 -30.09 18.87
CA LEU A 184 -17.95 -30.50 19.93
C LEU A 184 -17.19 -31.02 21.17
N LEU A 185 -16.17 -31.86 20.95
CA LEU A 185 -15.27 -32.38 22.00
C LEU A 185 -14.54 -31.25 22.74
N PHE A 186 -14.04 -30.24 22.02
CA PHE A 186 -13.28 -29.13 22.62
C PHE A 186 -14.13 -27.92 23.04
N ARG A 187 -15.45 -27.97 22.83
CA ARG A 187 -16.38 -26.90 23.24
C ARG A 187 -16.29 -26.55 24.73
N PRO A 188 -16.16 -27.50 25.67
CA PRO A 188 -16.02 -27.19 27.09
C PRO A 188 -14.77 -26.36 27.39
N PHE A 189 -13.62 -26.74 26.82
CA PHE A 189 -12.35 -26.03 27.00
C PHE A 189 -12.39 -24.60 26.44
N ILE A 190 -13.02 -24.41 25.28
CA ILE A 190 -13.18 -23.08 24.68
C ILE A 190 -14.08 -22.19 25.57
N LYS A 191 -15.17 -22.73 26.12
CA LYS A 191 -16.04 -22.02 27.07
C LYS A 191 -15.29 -21.64 28.35
N LEU A 192 -14.53 -22.58 28.92
CA LEU A 192 -13.73 -22.38 30.13
C LEU A 192 -12.71 -21.24 29.94
N LYS A 193 -11.99 -21.23 28.80
CA LYS A 193 -11.03 -20.15 28.48
C LYS A 193 -11.72 -18.78 28.34
N ARG A 194 -12.89 -18.72 27.69
CA ARG A 194 -13.67 -17.47 27.60
C ARG A 194 -14.11 -16.98 28.98
N HIS A 195 -14.56 -17.90 29.83
CA HIS A 195 -14.97 -17.57 31.19
C HIS A 195 -13.80 -17.00 32.01
N MET A 196 -12.63 -17.63 31.95
CA MET A 196 -11.43 -17.12 32.61
C MET A 196 -11.03 -15.72 32.12
N ALA A 197 -11.06 -15.49 30.79
CA ALA A 197 -10.72 -14.18 30.22
C ALA A 197 -11.72 -13.08 30.64
N LEU A 198 -13.01 -13.42 30.75
CA LEU A 198 -14.02 -12.48 31.24
C LEU A 198 -13.83 -12.20 32.74
N SER A 199 -13.54 -13.22 33.56
CA SER A 199 -13.30 -13.02 34.98
C SER A 199 -12.05 -12.18 35.24
N THR A 200 -10.96 -12.40 34.49
CA THR A 200 -9.74 -11.59 34.63
C THR A 200 -9.97 -10.14 34.20
N ASN A 201 -10.65 -9.91 33.07
CA ASN A 201 -10.98 -8.54 32.64
C ASN A 201 -11.90 -7.82 33.63
N LYS A 202 -12.87 -8.52 34.22
CA LYS A 202 -13.73 -7.96 35.27
C LYS A 202 -12.92 -7.59 36.51
N ALA A 203 -12.04 -8.49 36.98
CA ALA A 203 -11.17 -8.23 38.13
C ALA A 203 -10.21 -7.06 37.88
N LEU A 204 -9.62 -6.97 36.69
CA LEU A 204 -8.75 -5.86 36.28
C LEU A 204 -9.51 -4.53 36.31
N ARG A 205 -10.72 -4.49 35.71
CA ARG A 205 -11.56 -3.28 35.69
C ARG A 205 -11.98 -2.85 37.11
N GLU A 206 -12.36 -3.78 37.97
CA GLU A 206 -12.65 -3.50 39.38
C GLU A 206 -11.42 -3.01 40.16
N SER A 207 -10.23 -3.49 39.82
CA SER A 207 -8.98 -3.02 40.42
C SER A 207 -8.63 -1.60 40.00
N GLU A 208 -8.89 -1.24 38.73
CA GLU A 208 -8.70 0.13 38.22
C GLU A 208 -9.67 1.10 38.89
N ILE A 209 -10.95 0.75 39.01
CA ILE A 209 -11.96 1.55 39.71
C ILE A 209 -11.54 1.79 41.17
N ARG A 210 -11.10 0.74 41.88
CA ARG A 210 -10.61 0.87 43.28
C ARG A 210 -9.39 1.78 43.39
N ARG A 211 -8.47 1.74 42.41
CA ARG A 211 -7.31 2.65 42.37
C ARG A 211 -7.73 4.10 42.14
N MET A 212 -8.72 4.34 41.28
CA MET A 212 -9.27 5.68 41.05
C MET A 212 -9.94 6.23 42.31
N GLN A 213 -10.83 5.45 42.94
CA GLN A 213 -11.49 5.82 44.19
C GLN A 213 -10.49 6.11 45.32
N LYS A 214 -9.43 5.29 45.43
CA LYS A 214 -8.37 5.54 46.41
C LYS A 214 -7.63 6.85 46.14
N LYS A 215 -7.29 7.15 44.87
CA LYS A 215 -6.66 8.43 44.50
C LYS A 215 -7.56 9.62 44.82
N GLU A 216 -8.85 9.52 44.55
CA GLU A 216 -9.83 10.58 44.88
C GLU A 216 -9.95 10.78 46.38
N HIS A 217 -10.05 9.69 47.15
CA HIS A 217 -10.11 9.73 48.60
C HIS A 217 -8.83 10.32 49.22
N ASP A 218 -7.65 9.90 48.74
CA ASP A 218 -6.37 10.43 49.19
C ASP A 218 -6.27 11.95 48.86
N ALA A 219 -6.73 12.38 47.69
CA ALA A 219 -6.75 13.80 47.31
C ALA A 219 -7.69 14.64 48.20
N ILE A 220 -8.87 14.11 48.56
CA ILE A 220 -9.79 14.77 49.50
C ILE A 220 -9.16 14.87 50.89
N LYS A 221 -8.53 13.78 51.37
CA LYS A 221 -7.85 13.77 52.66
C LYS A 221 -6.75 14.83 52.72
N TYR A 222 -5.89 14.92 51.69
CA TYR A 222 -4.85 15.95 51.65
C TYR A 222 -5.39 17.37 51.66
N LYS A 223 -6.53 17.62 51.00
CA LYS A 223 -7.19 18.94 51.05
C LYS A 223 -7.73 19.25 52.45
N LEU A 224 -8.38 18.29 53.09
CA LEU A 224 -8.86 18.47 54.47
C LEU A 224 -7.71 18.73 55.45
N ASP A 225 -6.60 17.99 55.32
CA ASP A 225 -5.39 18.20 56.13
C ASP A 225 -4.80 19.61 55.89
N GLN A 226 -4.86 20.13 54.65
CA GLN A 226 -4.45 21.50 54.33
C GLN A 226 -5.39 22.55 54.92
N ASP A 227 -6.70 22.38 54.77
CA ASP A 227 -7.70 23.31 55.31
C ASP A 227 -7.63 23.37 56.84
N GLU A 228 -7.42 22.24 57.52
CA GLU A 228 -7.20 22.19 58.97
C GLU A 228 -5.92 22.92 59.39
N PHE A 229 -4.85 22.79 58.59
CA PHE A 229 -3.60 23.51 58.83
C PHE A 229 -3.79 25.02 58.68
N GLU A 230 -4.44 25.48 57.61
CA GLU A 230 -4.74 26.90 57.37
C GLU A 230 -5.64 27.49 58.47
N LEU A 231 -6.68 26.76 58.90
CA LEU A 231 -7.56 27.17 60.00
C LEU A 231 -6.80 27.31 61.33
N ASN A 232 -5.89 26.39 61.61
CA ASN A 232 -5.04 26.49 62.80
C ASN A 232 -4.08 27.69 62.71
N GLU A 233 -3.50 27.96 61.53
CA GLU A 233 -2.66 29.14 61.33
C GLU A 233 -3.42 30.45 61.55
N ILE A 234 -4.65 30.56 61.02
CA ILE A 234 -5.54 31.70 61.24
C ILE A 234 -5.85 31.85 62.74
N ARG A 235 -6.18 30.76 63.43
CA ARG A 235 -6.46 30.78 64.87
C ARG A 235 -5.27 31.27 65.70
N ILE A 236 -4.06 30.82 65.36
CA ILE A 236 -2.82 31.27 66.01
C ILE A 236 -2.60 32.77 65.77
N ARG A 237 -2.79 33.26 64.54
CA ARG A 237 -2.68 34.69 64.21
C ARG A 237 -3.72 35.54 64.95
N GLU A 238 -4.97 35.09 65.03
CA GLU A 238 -6.02 35.79 65.77
C GLU A 238 -5.72 35.87 67.28
N GLN A 239 -5.22 34.77 67.86
CA GLN A 239 -4.77 34.76 69.26
C GLN A 239 -3.62 35.75 69.49
N ALA A 240 -2.62 35.77 68.61
CA ALA A 240 -1.52 36.72 68.67
C ALA A 240 -1.99 38.19 68.54
N ILE A 241 -2.95 38.48 67.66
CA ILE A 241 -3.54 39.83 67.53
C ILE A 241 -4.29 40.23 68.80
N LYS A 242 -5.07 39.31 69.39
CA LYS A 242 -5.78 39.57 70.66
C LYS A 242 -4.79 39.85 71.79
N GLU A 243 -3.75 39.05 71.93
CA GLU A 243 -2.69 39.23 72.94
C GLU A 243 -1.93 40.56 72.76
N ASN A 244 -1.64 40.97 71.52
CA ASN A 244 -1.00 42.26 71.25
C ASN A 244 -1.92 43.44 71.59
N ARG A 245 -3.21 43.38 71.24
CA ARG A 245 -4.18 44.41 71.62
C ARG A 245 -4.36 44.56 73.13
N THR A 246 -4.32 43.46 73.88
CA THR A 246 -4.38 43.53 75.34
C THR A 246 -3.14 44.19 75.92
N ARG A 247 -1.95 43.95 75.35
CA ARG A 247 -0.71 44.63 75.77
C ARG A 247 -0.69 46.12 75.45
N GLU A 248 -1.31 46.55 74.35
CA GLU A 248 -1.44 47.97 74.01
C GLU A 248 -2.43 48.74 74.90
N LEU A 249 -3.41 48.05 75.49
CA LEU A 249 -4.39 48.63 76.44
C LEU A 249 -3.87 48.68 77.88
N GLU A 250 -2.81 47.91 78.18
CA GLU A 250 -2.15 47.86 79.49
C GLU A 250 -0.96 48.84 79.63
N LEU A 251 -0.63 49.58 78.55
CA LEU A 251 0.35 50.68 78.51
C LEU A 251 -0.33 52.04 78.52
#